data_AF-A0A2N0X8M7-F1
#
_entry.id   AF-A0A2N0X8M7-F1
#
_cell.length_a   1.000
_cell.length_b   1.000
_cell.length_c   1.000
_cell.angle_alpha   90.00
_cell.angle_beta   90.00
_cell.angle_gamma   90.00
#
_symmetry.space_group_name_H-M   'P 1'
#
loop_
_entity.id
_entity.type
_entity.pdbx_description
1 polymer ?
#
loop_
_entity_poly.entity_id
_entity_poly.type
_entity_poly.pdbx_seq_one_letter_code
_entity_poly.pdbx_strand_id
1 'polypeptide(L)'
;MKHSTGALVARVPRGWGERHGEDIIRGLCRASRLLGLIDAHLVAEAEDLPALAVAAARSGEELPAGFQLCQRGACERRGVLVDGPFLLRLARAGHPVAA
;
A
#
# COMPACT_ATOMS: atom_id res chain seq x y z
N MET A 1 -4.32 17.49 16.21
CA MET A 1 -4.82 16.14 15.89
C MET A 1 -3.80 15.14 16.42
N LYS A 2 -4.18 14.16 17.25
CA LYS A 2 -3.25 13.12 17.73
C LYS A 2 -2.97 12.19 16.55
N HIS A 3 -1.77 12.28 15.96
CA HIS A 3 -1.33 11.28 14.98
C HIS A 3 -1.24 9.94 15.71
N SER A 4 -2.08 8.98 15.33
CA SER A 4 -1.97 7.60 15.81
C SER A 4 -0.57 7.11 15.48
N THR A 5 0.17 6.70 16.51
CA THR A 5 1.61 6.34 16.45
C THR A 5 1.85 4.97 15.80
N GLY A 6 0.99 4.57 14.87
CA GLY A 6 1.03 3.26 14.21
C GLY A 6 1.36 3.40 12.74
N ALA A 7 1.99 2.38 12.17
CA ALA A 7 2.18 2.27 10.72
C ALA A 7 1.15 1.33 10.10
N LEU A 8 0.75 1.59 8.86
CA LEU A 8 0.09 0.61 8.02
C LEU A 8 1.15 -0.35 7.47
N VAL A 9 0.97 -1.66 7.63
CA VAL A 9 1.88 -2.65 7.05
C VAL A 9 1.08 -3.55 6.13
N ALA A 10 1.31 -3.39 4.83
CA ALA A 10 0.63 -4.13 3.79
C ALA A 10 1.53 -5.24 3.24
N ARG A 11 1.05 -6.49 3.24
CA ARG A 11 1.78 -7.62 2.66
C ARG A 11 1.20 -8.00 1.30
N VAL A 12 2.03 -7.96 0.28
CA VAL A 12 1.66 -8.28 -1.10
C VAL A 12 1.99 -9.75 -1.41
N PRO A 13 1.08 -10.53 -2.01
CA PRO A 13 1.42 -11.86 -2.51
C PRO A 13 2.49 -11.80 -3.61
N ARG A 14 3.30 -12.85 -3.72
CA ARG A 14 4.36 -12.95 -4.74
C ARG A 14 3.78 -12.87 -6.16
N GLY A 15 4.46 -12.14 -7.05
CA GLY A 15 4.10 -12.02 -8.46
C GLY A 15 2.89 -11.12 -8.72
N TRP A 16 2.59 -10.20 -7.80
CA TRP A 16 1.49 -9.24 -7.93
C TRP A 16 1.96 -7.85 -8.35
N GLY A 17 3.27 -7.57 -8.31
CA GLY A 17 3.82 -6.24 -8.61
C GLY A 17 3.41 -5.73 -9.99
N GLU A 18 3.61 -6.55 -11.03
CA GLU A 18 3.30 -6.15 -12.41
C GLU A 18 1.79 -6.07 -12.68
N ARG A 19 1.03 -7.10 -12.28
CA ARG A 19 -0.40 -7.21 -12.62
C ARG A 19 -1.30 -6.28 -11.83
N HIS A 20 -0.88 -5.92 -10.61
CA HIS A 20 -1.74 -5.26 -9.64
C HIS A 20 -1.10 -4.04 -8.99
N GLY A 21 0.11 -3.64 -9.38
CA GLY A 21 0.87 -2.60 -8.68
C GLY A 21 0.11 -1.29 -8.49
N GLU A 22 -0.54 -0.77 -9.53
CA GLU A 22 -1.31 0.48 -9.44
C GLU A 22 -2.48 0.37 -8.46
N ASP A 23 -3.25 -0.73 -8.52
CA ASP A 23 -4.36 -0.96 -7.60
C ASP A 23 -3.87 -1.19 -6.16
N ILE A 24 -2.74 -1.88 -5.97
CA ILE A 24 -2.13 -2.07 -4.66
C ILE A 24 -1.76 -0.72 -4.04
N ILE A 25 -1.07 0.14 -4.79
CA ILE A 25 -0.68 1.47 -4.29
C ILE A 25 -1.91 2.33 -4.01
N ARG A 26 -2.87 2.39 -4.94
CA ARG A 26 -4.12 3.12 -4.73
C ARG A 26 -4.88 2.65 -3.49
N GLY A 27 -4.98 1.33 -3.31
CA GLY A 27 -5.58 0.72 -2.13
C GLY A 27 -4.84 1.11 -0.85
N LEU A 28 -3.52 1.13 -0.88
CA LEU A 28 -2.67 1.51 0.25
C LEU A 28 -2.86 2.98 0.63
N CYS A 29 -2.83 3.90 -0.33
CA CYS A 29 -3.08 5.32 -0.09
C CYS A 29 -4.46 5.55 0.55
N ARG A 30 -5.49 4.86 0.05
CA ARG A 30 -6.84 4.92 0.63
C ARG A 30 -6.89 4.35 2.03
N ALA A 31 -6.31 3.17 2.26
CA ALA A 31 -6.26 2.55 3.58
C ALA A 31 -5.57 3.48 4.60
N SER A 32 -4.43 4.05 4.23
CA SER A 32 -3.66 4.98 5.07
C SER A 32 -4.50 6.20 5.44
N ARG A 33 -5.21 6.80 4.47
CA ARG A 33 -6.09 7.95 4.67
C ARG A 33 -7.29 7.64 5.57
N LEU A 34 -7.95 6.50 5.34
CA LEU A 34 -9.10 6.05 6.12
C LEU A 34 -8.72 5.79 7.59
N LEU A 35 -7.53 5.26 7.82
CA LEU A 35 -7.02 4.96 9.17
C LEU A 35 -6.31 6.16 9.83
N GLY A 36 -6.13 7.27 9.11
CA GLY A 36 -5.40 8.44 9.61
C GLY A 36 -3.92 8.17 9.90
N LEU A 37 -3.31 7.22 9.18
CA LEU A 37 -1.92 6.84 9.34
C LEU A 37 -1.05 7.53 8.29
N ILE A 38 0.11 8.03 8.71
CA ILE A 38 1.08 8.73 7.85
C ILE A 38 2.22 7.82 7.40
N ASP A 39 2.53 6.78 8.20
CA ASP A 39 3.54 5.78 7.90
C ASP A 39 2.88 4.56 7.26
N ALA A 40 3.39 4.15 6.10
CA ALA A 40 2.88 3.00 5.37
C ALA A 40 4.02 2.18 4.74
N HIS A 41 4.10 0.90 5.10
CA HIS A 41 5.10 -0.02 4.58
C HIS A 41 4.43 -1.04 3.68
N LEU A 42 4.85 -1.11 2.42
CA LEU A 42 4.44 -2.13 1.47
C LEU A 42 5.51 -3.22 1.39
N VAL A 43 5.19 -4.41 1.89
CA VAL A 43 6.10 -5.55 2.00
C VAL A 43 5.84 -6.55 0.87
N ALA A 44 6.82 -6.75 0.01
CA ALA A 44 6.74 -7.64 -1.15
C ALA A 44 8.01 -8.47 -1.35
N GLU A 45 7.95 -9.45 -2.24
CA GLU A 45 9.16 -10.16 -2.69
C GLU A 45 10.05 -9.23 -3.51
N ALA A 46 11.36 -9.50 -3.52
CA ALA A 46 12.35 -8.65 -4.20
C ALA A 46 12.03 -8.44 -5.69
N GLU A 47 11.54 -9.49 -6.35
CA GLU A 47 11.15 -9.49 -7.77
C GLU A 47 9.97 -8.55 -8.08
N ASP A 48 9.09 -8.28 -7.10
CA ASP A 48 7.93 -7.39 -7.28
C ASP A 48 8.26 -5.92 -7.02
N LEU A 49 9.36 -5.63 -6.31
CA LEU A 49 9.70 -4.27 -5.86
C LEU A 49 9.87 -3.26 -7.01
N PRO A 50 10.51 -3.59 -8.15
CA PRO A 50 10.65 -2.64 -9.26
C PRO A 50 9.29 -2.18 -9.82
N ALA A 51 8.37 -3.12 -10.05
CA ALA A 51 7.04 -2.81 -10.58
C ALA A 51 6.23 -1.97 -9.57
N LEU A 52 6.32 -2.29 -8.28
CA LEU A 52 5.68 -1.53 -7.21
C LEU A 52 6.27 -0.13 -7.05
N ALA A 53 7.58 0.04 -7.23
CA ALA A 53 8.23 1.35 -7.20
C ALA A 53 7.74 2.26 -8.33
N VAL A 54 7.62 1.72 -9.55
CA VAL A 54 7.06 2.46 -10.69
C VAL A 54 5.59 2.85 -10.42
N ALA A 55 4.78 1.92 -9.91
CA ALA A 55 3.39 2.21 -9.55
C ALA A 55 3.28 3.29 -8.45
N ALA A 56 4.17 3.24 -7.46
CA ALA A 56 4.24 4.25 -6.39
C ALA A 56 4.59 5.63 -6.96
N ALA A 57 5.61 5.72 -7.81
CA ALA A 57 6.03 6.97 -8.44
C ALA A 57 4.90 7.66 -9.22
N ARG A 58 4.03 6.88 -9.88
CA ARG A 58 2.84 7.41 -10.59
C ARG A 58 1.77 7.99 -9.67
N SER A 59 1.74 7.57 -8.40
CA SER A 59 0.75 8.04 -7.42
C SER A 59 1.15 9.36 -6.75
N GLY A 60 2.41 9.80 -6.92
CA GLY A 60 2.88 11.14 -6.56
C GLY A 60 2.47 11.59 -5.16
N GLU A 61 1.77 12.73 -5.09
CA GLU A 61 1.34 13.38 -3.84
C GLU A 61 0.28 12.61 -3.05
N GLU A 62 -0.33 11.56 -3.62
CA GLU A 62 -1.30 10.73 -2.89
C GLU A 62 -0.64 9.75 -1.90
N LEU A 63 0.68 9.53 -2.03
CA LEU A 63 1.40 8.63 -1.16
C LEU A 63 1.45 9.17 0.28
N PRO A 64 1.32 8.29 1.29
CA PRO A 64 1.58 8.66 2.68
C PRO A 64 3.00 9.22 2.84
N ALA A 65 3.16 10.26 3.67
CA ALA A 65 4.45 10.93 3.85
C ALA A 65 5.58 9.97 4.31
N GLY A 66 5.24 8.97 5.12
CA GLY A 66 6.15 7.93 5.59
C GLY A 66 6.12 6.65 4.74
N PHE A 67 5.74 6.73 3.47
CA PHE A 67 5.67 5.56 2.60
C PHE A 67 7.04 4.91 2.40
N GLN A 68 7.09 3.57 2.54
CA GLN A 68 8.28 2.78 2.27
C GLN A 68 7.94 1.48 1.54
N LEU A 69 8.78 1.14 0.55
CA LEU A 69 8.83 -0.20 -0.04
C LEU A 69 9.82 -1.06 0.74
N CYS A 70 9.37 -2.24 1.12
CA CYS A 70 10.09 -3.14 1.99
C CYS A 70 10.21 -4.52 1.33
N GLN A 71 11.43 -5.02 1.21
CA GLN A 71 11.63 -6.42 0.87
C GLN A 71 11.16 -7.31 2.03
N ARG A 72 10.50 -8.43 1.71
CA ARG A 72 10.12 -9.45 2.68
C ARG A 72 11.37 -9.96 3.42
N GLY A 73 11.26 -10.05 4.74
CA GLY A 73 12.37 -10.42 5.63
C GLY A 73 13.33 -9.29 5.99
N ALA A 74 13.24 -8.12 5.34
CA ALA A 74 14.09 -6.96 5.65
C ALA A 74 13.39 -5.89 6.51
N CYS A 75 12.06 -5.77 6.44
CA CYS A 75 11.28 -4.87 7.30
C CYS A 75 10.42 -5.67 8.30
N GLU A 76 10.72 -5.52 9.58
CA GLU A 76 9.89 -6.02 10.69
C GLU A 76 9.27 -4.84 11.46
N ARG A 77 8.32 -4.14 10.83
CA ARG A 77 7.56 -3.06 11.48
C ARG A 77 6.32 -3.62 12.16
N ARG A 78 6.02 -3.13 13.36
CA ARG A 78 4.72 -3.35 14.04
C ARG A 78 3.72 -2.30 13.56
N GLY A 79 2.47 -2.68 13.39
CA GLY A 79 1.43 -1.79 12.86
C GLY A 79 0.12 -2.49 12.56
N VAL A 80 -0.80 -1.77 11.92
CA VAL A 80 -2.04 -2.35 11.40
C VAL A 80 -1.69 -3.20 10.19
N LEU A 81 -1.95 -4.50 10.28
CA LEU A 81 -1.67 -5.43 9.20
C LEU A 81 -2.83 -5.47 8.21
N VAL A 82 -2.50 -5.33 6.93
CA VAL A 82 -3.44 -5.56 5.82
C VAL A 82 -2.78 -6.43 4.75
N ASP A 83 -3.60 -7.12 3.96
CA ASP A 83 -3.13 -7.96 2.87
C ASP A 83 -3.41 -7.33 1.49
N GLY A 84 -2.71 -7.83 0.46
CA GLY A 84 -2.90 -7.40 -0.93
C GLY A 84 -4.37 -7.46 -1.39
N PRO A 85 -5.12 -8.56 -1.18
CA PRO A 85 -6.54 -8.62 -1.53
C PRO A 85 -7.39 -7.51 -0.93
N PHE A 86 -7.18 -7.14 0.34
CA PHE A 86 -7.86 -6.02 0.96
C PHE A 86 -7.57 -4.69 0.25
N LEU A 87 -6.30 -4.44 -0.10
CA LEU A 87 -5.91 -3.26 -0.88
C LEU A 87 -6.61 -3.21 -2.24
N LEU A 88 -6.70 -4.34 -2.95
CA LEU A 88 -7.40 -4.39 -4.24
C LEU A 88 -8.89 -4.05 -4.12
N ARG A 89 -9.56 -4.52 -3.05
CA ARG A 89 -10.96 -4.16 -2.78
C ARG A 89 -11.08 -2.66 -2.52
N LEU A 90 -10.20 -2.09 -1.71
CA LEU A 90 -10.19 -0.65 -1.42
C LEU A 90 -9.88 0.21 -2.65
N ALA A 91 -9.02 -0.25 -3.55
CA ALA A 91 -8.72 0.43 -4.81
C ALA A 91 -9.97 0.62 -5.69
N ARG A 92 -10.95 -0.28 -5.56
CA ARG A 92 -12.22 -0.23 -6.30
C ARG A 92 -13.32 0.55 -5.60
N ALA A 93 -13.26 0.67 -4.26
CA ALA A 93 -14.31 1.26 -3.41
C ALA A 93 -14.55 2.78 -3.55
N GLY A 94 -14.14 3.39 -4.66
CA GLY A 94 -14.32 4.82 -4.95
C GLY A 94 -14.66 5.13 -6.41
N HIS A 95 -14.85 4.11 -7.25
CA HIS A 95 -15.57 4.30 -8.51
C HIS A 95 -17.06 4.13 -8.20
N PRO A 96 -17.91 5.15 -8.41
CA PRO A 96 -19.34 4.90 -8.46
C PRO A 96 -19.55 3.84 -9.54
N VAL A 97 -20.23 2.75 -9.21
CA VAL A 97 -20.76 1.84 -10.21
C VAL A 97 -21.62 2.71 -11.13
N ALA A 98 -21.19 2.90 -12.37
CA ALA A 98 -22.06 3.48 -13.38
C ALA A 98 -23.26 2.53 -13.48
N ALA A 99 -24.40 3.03 -12.99
CA ALA A 99 -25.70 2.39 -13.14
C ALA A 99 -26.15 2.42 -14.60
#